data_AF-A0A1Q3SQB7-F1
#
_entry.id   AF-A0A1Q3SQB7-F1
#
_cell.length_a   1.000
_cell.length_b   1.000
_cell.length_c   1.000
_cell.angle_alpha   90.00
_cell.angle_beta   90.00
_cell.angle_gamma   90.00
#
_symmetry.space_group_name_H-M   'P 1'
#
loop_
_entity.id
_entity.type
_entity.pdbx_description
1 polymer ?
#
loop_
_entity_poly.entity_id
_entity_poly.type
_entity_poly.pdbx_seq_one_letter_code
_entity_poly.pdbx_strand_id
1 'polypeptide(L)'
;MNQQTASLGGIMNSLKWAFVILFLVLGVVGNYHFSEQSLAIRVAGLSVLAILAAGLALQTDKGKEFWSFAKDSRNELRKVVWPSRQETIQTTVMVLGVVAIVGLILWGVDILLLKIVAWLTGYGAR
;
A
#
# COMPACT_ATOMS: atom_id res chain seq x y z
N MET A 1 18.76 37.94 3.15
CA MET A 1 17.65 37.42 2.31
C MET A 1 16.90 36.36 3.10
N ASN A 2 15.63 36.45 3.49
CA ASN A 2 14.76 37.53 3.94
C ASN A 2 13.70 36.81 4.82
N GLN A 3 13.68 37.00 6.14
CA GLN A 3 12.72 36.28 7.01
C GLN A 3 11.26 36.65 6.69
N GLN A 4 11.04 37.78 6.02
CA GLN A 4 9.74 38.24 5.57
C GLN A 4 9.15 37.39 4.43
N THR A 5 9.98 36.87 3.50
CA THR A 5 9.49 35.99 2.41
C THR A 5 9.06 34.61 2.90
N ALA A 6 9.63 34.11 4.00
CA ALA A 6 9.19 32.85 4.61
C ALA A 6 7.80 32.98 5.27
N SER A 7 7.51 34.13 5.90
CA SER A 7 6.20 34.39 6.54
C SER A 7 5.05 34.48 5.53
N LEU A 8 5.29 35.12 4.37
CA LEU A 8 4.30 35.26 3.30
C LEU A 8 4.03 33.93 2.59
N GLY A 9 5.06 33.11 2.38
CA GLY A 9 4.91 31.77 1.82
C GLY A 9 4.08 30.83 2.71
N GLY A 10 4.31 30.86 4.03
CA GLY A 10 3.56 30.05 5.00
C GLY A 10 2.07 30.40 5.07
N ILE A 11 1.74 31.70 5.02
CA ILE A 11 0.34 32.17 4.98
C ILE A 11 -0.34 31.75 3.68
N MET A 12 0.35 31.87 2.54
CA MET A 12 -0.17 31.45 1.23
C MET A 12 -0.45 29.95 1.18
N ASN A 13 0.42 29.12 1.75
CA ASN A 13 0.21 27.68 1.83
C ASN A 13 -0.99 27.32 2.74
N SER A 14 -1.12 28.01 3.87
CA SER A 14 -2.26 27.83 4.80
C SER A 14 -3.59 28.24 4.15
N LEU A 15 -3.58 29.33 3.36
CA LEU A 15 -4.75 29.76 2.59
C LEU A 15 -5.16 28.72 1.54
N LYS A 16 -4.20 28.14 0.80
CA LYS A 16 -4.47 27.06 -0.15
C LYS A 16 -5.09 25.83 0.52
N TRP A 17 -4.61 25.47 1.71
CA TRP A 17 -5.21 24.38 2.51
C TRP A 17 -6.63 24.70 2.97
N ALA A 18 -6.91 25.95 3.37
CA ALA A 18 -8.27 26.38 3.69
C ALA A 18 -9.21 26.25 2.48
N PHE A 19 -8.75 26.60 1.27
CA PHE A 19 -9.52 26.37 0.04
C PHE A 19 -9.74 24.88 -0.25
N VAL A 20 -8.73 24.02 -0.09
CA VAL A 20 -8.89 22.56 -0.27
C VAL A 20 -9.96 21.99 0.67
N ILE A 21 -9.91 22.37 1.96
CA ILE A 21 -10.90 21.96 2.95
C ILE A 21 -12.29 22.47 2.58
N LEU A 22 -12.40 23.72 2.13
CA LEU A 22 -13.67 24.31 1.67
C LEU A 22 -14.27 23.50 0.51
N PHE A 23 -13.48 23.16 -0.51
CA PHE A 23 -13.94 22.35 -1.64
C PHE A 23 -14.38 20.94 -1.23
N LEU A 24 -13.68 20.32 -0.27
CA LEU A 24 -14.07 19.01 0.28
C LEU A 24 -15.40 19.09 1.05
N VAL A 25 -15.56 20.08 1.91
CA VAL A 25 -16.80 20.30 2.67
C VAL A 25 -17.97 20.58 1.73
N LEU A 26 -17.76 21.43 0.71
CA LEU A 26 -18.77 21.68 -0.34
C LEU A 26 -19.13 20.40 -1.10
N GLY A 27 -18.16 19.53 -1.37
CA GLY A 27 -18.40 18.21 -1.95
C GLY A 27 -19.28 17.31 -1.08
N VAL A 28 -18.99 17.23 0.23
CA VAL A 28 -19.78 16.42 1.17
C VAL A 28 -21.19 16.99 1.37
N VAL A 29 -21.31 18.30 1.55
CA VAL A 29 -22.60 18.98 1.75
C VAL A 29 -23.44 18.93 0.48
N GLY A 30 -22.85 19.18 -0.68
CA GLY A 30 -23.52 19.03 -1.97
C GLY A 30 -24.00 17.58 -2.19
N ASN A 31 -23.17 16.60 -1.83
CA ASN A 31 -23.54 15.19 -1.89
C ASN A 31 -24.72 14.81 -0.97
N TYR A 32 -24.83 15.45 0.21
CA TYR A 32 -25.96 15.27 1.11
C TYR A 32 -27.25 15.94 0.59
N HIS A 33 -27.12 17.16 0.06
CA HIS A 33 -28.26 17.97 -0.37
C HIS A 33 -28.86 17.52 -1.72
N PHE A 34 -28.05 16.93 -2.61
CA PHE A 34 -28.48 16.32 -3.88
C PHE A 34 -28.73 14.81 -3.76
N SER A 35 -29.01 14.31 -2.54
CA SER A 35 -29.24 12.89 -2.27
C SER A 35 -30.49 12.32 -2.97
N GLU A 36 -31.46 13.16 -3.31
CA GLU A 36 -32.72 12.76 -3.99
C GLU A 36 -32.68 12.89 -5.53
N GLN A 37 -31.55 13.26 -6.12
CA GLN A 37 -31.39 13.42 -7.58
C GLN A 37 -30.66 12.23 -8.24
N SER A 38 -30.73 12.17 -9.58
CA SER A 38 -30.08 11.12 -10.39
C SER A 38 -28.58 11.00 -10.10
N LEU A 39 -28.13 9.75 -9.95
CA LEU A 39 -26.77 9.36 -9.55
C LEU A 39 -25.69 9.95 -10.47
N ALA A 40 -25.99 10.17 -11.75
CA ALA A 40 -25.06 10.69 -12.74
C ALA A 40 -24.60 12.14 -12.45
N ILE A 41 -25.52 13.03 -12.08
CA ILE A 41 -25.22 14.46 -11.84
C ILE A 41 -24.39 14.61 -10.56
N ARG A 42 -24.66 13.78 -9.55
CA ARG A 42 -23.94 13.76 -8.27
C ARG A 42 -22.49 13.30 -8.44
N VAL A 43 -22.28 12.19 -9.17
CA VAL A 43 -20.92 11.69 -9.43
C VAL A 43 -20.13 12.68 -10.30
N ALA A 44 -20.76 13.29 -11.31
CA ALA A 44 -20.13 14.32 -12.14
C ALA A 44 -19.72 15.57 -11.32
N GLY A 45 -20.62 16.10 -10.49
CA GLY A 45 -20.32 17.25 -9.62
C GLY A 45 -19.21 16.94 -8.60
N LEU A 46 -19.26 15.76 -7.98
CA LEU A 46 -18.24 15.33 -7.02
C LEU A 46 -16.87 15.16 -7.69
N SER A 47 -16.82 14.60 -8.90
CA SER A 47 -15.56 14.42 -9.62
C SER A 47 -14.96 15.74 -10.09
N VAL A 48 -15.76 16.72 -10.51
CA VAL A 48 -15.29 18.08 -10.80
C VAL A 48 -14.71 18.75 -9.55
N LEU A 49 -15.41 18.70 -8.41
CA LEU A 49 -14.92 19.25 -7.15
C LEU A 49 -13.64 18.56 -6.66
N ALA A 50 -13.56 17.23 -6.81
CA ALA A 50 -12.37 16.46 -6.49
C ALA A 50 -11.17 16.84 -7.36
N ILE A 51 -11.38 17.05 -8.66
CA ILE A 51 -10.32 17.50 -9.59
C ILE A 51 -9.83 18.90 -9.19
N LEU A 52 -10.73 19.82 -8.87
CA LEU A 52 -10.36 21.18 -8.42
C LEU A 52 -9.59 21.14 -7.10
N ALA A 53 -10.06 20.36 -6.12
CA ALA A 53 -9.37 20.18 -4.84
C ALA A 53 -7.99 19.56 -5.02
N ALA A 54 -7.87 18.53 -5.86
CA ALA A 54 -6.59 17.90 -6.19
C ALA A 54 -5.63 18.87 -6.90
N GLY A 55 -6.14 19.66 -7.86
CA GLY A 55 -5.35 20.69 -8.56
C GLY A 55 -4.80 21.75 -7.61
N LEU A 56 -5.61 22.21 -6.65
CA LEU A 56 -5.17 23.15 -5.61
C LEU A 56 -4.18 22.51 -4.63
N ALA A 57 -4.41 21.25 -4.23
CA ALA A 57 -3.52 20.51 -3.33
C ALA A 57 -2.15 20.27 -3.96
N LEU A 58 -2.06 19.95 -5.26
CA LEU A 58 -0.79 19.76 -5.97
C LEU A 58 0.03 21.06 -6.09
N GLN A 59 -0.63 22.23 -6.05
CA GLN A 59 0.06 23.54 -6.05
C GLN A 59 0.56 23.97 -4.66
N THR A 60 0.28 23.22 -3.60
CA THR A 60 0.86 23.43 -2.26
C THR A 60 2.30 22.95 -2.19
N ASP A 61 3.06 23.46 -1.22
CA ASP A 61 4.46 23.06 -1.04
C ASP A 61 4.59 21.56 -0.75
N LYS A 62 3.61 21.01 -0.02
CA LYS A 62 3.50 19.56 0.24
C LYS A 62 3.15 18.75 -1.00
N GLY A 63 2.33 19.28 -1.91
CA GLY A 63 2.02 18.65 -3.19
C GLY A 63 3.23 18.53 -4.11
N LYS A 64 4.06 19.58 -4.17
CA LYS A 64 5.32 19.57 -4.94
C LYS A 64 6.36 18.63 -4.34
N GLU A 65 6.48 18.61 -3.02
CA GLU A 65 7.36 17.69 -2.28
C GLU A 65 6.99 16.24 -2.56
N PHE A 66 5.69 15.91 -2.50
CA PHE A 66 5.18 14.58 -2.86
C PHE A 66 5.48 14.21 -4.31
N TRP A 67 5.31 15.15 -5.25
CA TRP A 67 5.62 14.92 -6.66
C TRP A 67 7.11 14.63 -6.90
N SER A 68 8.00 15.37 -6.23
CA SER A 68 9.43 15.09 -6.26
C SER A 68 9.72 13.71 -5.68
N PHE A 69 9.17 13.40 -4.51
CA PHE A 69 9.33 12.10 -3.86
C PHE A 69 8.86 10.93 -4.73
N ALA A 70 7.72 11.07 -5.43
CA ALA A 70 7.21 10.06 -6.35
C ALA A 70 8.17 9.85 -7.54
N LYS A 71 8.75 10.93 -8.06
CA LYS A 71 9.74 10.88 -9.14
C LYS A 71 11.03 10.21 -8.68
N ASP A 72 11.50 10.55 -7.49
CA ASP A 72 12.70 9.97 -6.87
C ASP A 72 12.50 8.50 -6.55
N SER A 73 11.33 8.12 -6.02
CA SER A 73 10.94 6.73 -5.78
C SER A 73 10.93 5.92 -7.08
N ARG A 74 10.46 6.49 -8.19
CA ARG A 74 10.51 5.81 -9.50
C ARG A 74 11.94 5.61 -10.00
N ASN A 75 12.84 6.55 -9.72
CA ASN A 75 14.26 6.40 -10.03
C ASN A 75 14.93 5.33 -9.15
N GLU A 76 14.52 5.19 -7.89
CA GLU A 76 15.00 4.14 -6.99
C GLU A 76 14.49 2.75 -7.37
N LEU A 77 13.22 2.64 -7.78
CA LEU A 77 12.65 1.40 -8.31
C LEU A 77 13.38 0.90 -9.56
N ARG A 78 14.02 1.78 -10.32
CA ARG A 78 14.88 1.39 -11.46
C ARG A 78 16.23 0.84 -11.02
N LYS A 79 16.69 1.14 -9.80
CA LYS A 79 17.89 0.55 -9.20
C LYS A 79 17.62 -0.83 -8.62
N VAL A 80 16.35 -1.22 -8.46
CA VAL A 80 15.98 -2.58 -8.10
C VAL A 80 16.32 -3.48 -9.27
N VAL A 81 17.46 -4.14 -9.18
CA VAL A 81 17.83 -5.23 -10.08
C VAL A 81 16.89 -6.38 -9.75
N TRP A 82 15.84 -6.54 -10.54
CA TRP A 82 14.98 -7.69 -10.42
C TRP A 82 15.80 -8.94 -10.76
N PRO A 83 15.81 -9.94 -9.86
CA PRO A 83 16.64 -11.12 -10.03
C PRO A 83 16.31 -11.79 -11.36
N SER A 84 17.34 -12.32 -12.01
CA SER A 84 17.14 -13.05 -13.25
C SER A 84 16.32 -14.32 -12.98
N ARG A 85 15.63 -14.84 -14.01
CA ARG A 85 14.87 -16.09 -13.87
C ARG A 85 15.74 -17.24 -13.35
N GLN A 86 17.03 -17.24 -13.72
CA GLN A 86 17.99 -18.25 -13.27
C GLN A 86 18.29 -18.14 -11.77
N GLU A 87 18.55 -16.93 -11.25
CA GLU A 87 18.79 -16.69 -9.82
C GLU A 87 17.56 -17.03 -8.96
N THR A 88 16.38 -16.69 -9.48
CA THR A 88 15.10 -16.98 -8.80
C THR A 88 14.88 -18.50 -8.70
N ILE A 89 15.11 -19.23 -9.78
CA ILE A 89 14.96 -20.70 -9.80
C ILE A 89 16.01 -21.35 -8.90
N GLN A 90 17.27 -20.90 -8.93
CA GLN A 90 18.33 -21.43 -8.08
C GLN A 90 17.98 -21.31 -6.60
N THR A 91 17.52 -20.13 -6.18
CA THR A 91 17.12 -19.89 -4.80
C THR A 91 15.89 -20.72 -4.43
N THR A 92 14.90 -20.82 -5.33
CA THR A 92 13.69 -21.62 -5.10
C THR A 92 14.02 -23.10 -4.94
N VAL A 93 14.85 -23.67 -5.83
CA VAL A 93 15.27 -25.08 -5.77
C VAL A 93 16.09 -25.36 -4.51
N MET A 94 16.97 -24.43 -4.10
CA MET A 94 17.72 -24.55 -2.85
C MET A 94 16.78 -24.62 -1.64
N VAL A 95 15.80 -23.72 -1.56
CA VAL A 95 14.79 -23.73 -0.48
C VAL A 95 13.95 -25.00 -0.51
N LEU A 96 13.49 -25.43 -1.69
CA LEU A 96 12.74 -26.69 -1.85
C LEU A 96 13.56 -27.90 -1.39
N GLY A 97 14.86 -27.94 -1.67
CA GLY A 97 15.75 -28.99 -1.19
C GLY A 97 15.82 -29.04 0.34
N VAL A 98 16.00 -27.89 0.99
CA VAL A 98 16.02 -27.80 2.46
C VAL A 98 14.67 -28.23 3.06
N VAL A 99 13.56 -27.74 2.51
CA VAL A 99 12.21 -28.10 2.97
C VAL A 99 11.93 -29.59 2.79
N ALA A 100 12.36 -30.20 1.68
CA ALA A 100 12.22 -31.63 1.45
C ALA A 100 13.00 -32.47 2.48
N ILE A 101 14.24 -32.06 2.81
CA ILE A 101 15.05 -32.74 3.83
C ILE A 101 14.37 -32.66 5.20
N VAL A 102 13.96 -31.46 5.62
CA VAL A 102 13.30 -31.27 6.91
C VAL A 102 11.97 -32.03 6.97
N GLY A 103 11.18 -31.97 5.90
CA GLY A 103 9.92 -32.71 5.79
C GLY A 103 10.10 -34.22 5.88
N LEU A 104 11.14 -34.78 5.24
CA LEU A 104 11.47 -36.20 5.35
C LEU A 104 11.91 -36.61 6.75
N ILE A 105 12.71 -35.77 7.43
CA ILE A 105 13.13 -36.04 8.81
C ILE A 105 11.91 -36.06 9.74
N LEU A 106 11.05 -35.03 9.65
CA LEU A 106 9.84 -34.96 10.46
C LEU A 106 8.95 -36.16 10.19
N TRP A 107 8.67 -36.47 8.92
CA TRP A 107 7.88 -37.65 8.54
C TRP A 107 8.42 -38.96 9.12
N GLY A 108 9.74 -39.14 9.13
CA GLY A 108 10.38 -40.30 9.75
C GLY A 108 10.16 -40.35 11.28
N VAL A 109 10.26 -39.20 11.95
CA VAL A 109 9.98 -39.07 13.38
C VAL A 109 8.49 -39.34 13.67
N ASP A 110 7.57 -38.83 12.86
CA ASP A 110 6.13 -39.08 13.00
C ASP A 110 5.83 -40.59 12.92
N ILE A 111 6.41 -41.31 11.96
CA ILE A 111 6.26 -42.77 11.86
C ILE A 111 6.80 -43.47 13.11
N LEU A 112 7.95 -43.04 13.62
CA LEU A 112 8.54 -43.62 14.82
C LEU A 112 7.66 -43.38 16.05
N LEU A 113 7.18 -42.14 16.23
CA LEU A 113 6.28 -41.78 17.33
C LEU A 113 4.97 -42.56 17.25
N LEU A 114 4.36 -42.68 16.07
CA LEU A 114 3.14 -43.46 15.86
C LEU A 114 3.33 -44.93 16.25
N LYS A 115 4.46 -45.54 15.87
CA LYS A 115 4.78 -46.93 16.26
C LYS A 115 4.96 -47.08 17.78
N ILE A 116 5.65 -46.14 18.43
CA ILE A 116 5.87 -46.17 19.88
C ILE A 116 4.53 -46.01 20.62
N VAL A 117 3.69 -45.06 20.20
CA VAL A 117 2.38 -44.85 20.80
C VAL A 117 1.47 -46.06 20.57
N ALA A 118 1.45 -46.64 19.37
CA ALA A 118 0.67 -47.84 19.08
C ALA A 118 1.11 -49.06 19.92
N TRP A 119 2.42 -49.19 20.17
CA TRP A 119 2.97 -50.21 21.06
C TRP A 119 2.56 -49.96 22.52
N LEU A 120 2.69 -48.74 23.02
CA LEU A 120 2.34 -48.36 24.41
C LEU A 120 0.84 -48.49 24.70
N THR A 121 -0.01 -48.10 23.74
CA THR A 121 -1.47 -48.12 23.91
C THR A 121 -2.09 -49.49 23.57
N GLY A 122 -1.30 -50.46 23.14
CA GLY A 122 -1.79 -51.80 22.78
C GLY A 122 -2.69 -51.82 21.52
N TYR A 123 -2.75 -50.73 20.76
CA TYR A 123 -3.54 -50.61 19.53
C TYR A 123 -2.94 -51.34 18.31
N GLY A 124 -1.76 -51.96 18.45
CA GLY A 124 -0.98 -52.57 17.37
C GLY A 124 -1.38 -53.99 16.93
N ALA A 125 -2.61 -54.45 17.17
CA ALA A 125 -3.06 -55.78 16.76
C ALA A 125 -4.48 -55.77 16.15
N ARG A 126 -4.66 -55.04 15.04
CA ARG A 126 -5.69 -55.30 14.02
C ARG A 126 -5.18 -54.86 12.65
#